data_AF-A0A3S4FGT6-F1
#
_entry.id   AF-A0A3S4FGT6-F1
#
_cell.length_a   1.000
_cell.length_b   1.000
_cell.length_c   1.000
_cell.angle_alpha   90.00
_cell.angle_beta   90.00
_cell.angle_gamma   90.00
#
_symmetry.space_group_name_H-M   'P 1'
#
loop_
_entity.id
_entity.type
_entity.pdbx_description
1 polymer ?
#
loop_
_entity_poly.entity_id
_entity_poly.type
_entity_poly.pdbx_seq_one_letter_code
_entity_poly.pdbx_strand_id
1 'polypeptide(L)'
;MSAITLRKALGVLAKSSSFSVTTVTHRQKDEFDQLKEQLFVKQEIETELQRYLDVAKPGEIIFLCGSSGDGKSEILTRCQSDPRYQRRFSFHLDATHSFAPRQSAIDALNDLFTNHHQQSSPLLIGINTGMLANFAREGAECHLAIRSAIDSFLSAQQDESRPYRKVNCSFFDFEPLP
;
A
#
# COMPACT_ATOMS: atom_id res chain seq x y z
N MET A 1 -4.61 -36.31 -2.56
CA MET A 1 -4.29 -35.05 -3.25
C MET A 1 -3.92 -35.40 -4.69
N SER A 2 -4.62 -34.85 -5.68
CA SER A 2 -4.22 -35.00 -7.08
C SER A 2 -2.94 -34.23 -7.36
N ALA A 3 -2.03 -34.79 -8.15
CA ALA A 3 -0.79 -34.10 -8.52
C ALA A 3 -1.11 -32.82 -9.31
N ILE A 4 -0.69 -31.66 -8.78
CA ILE A 4 -0.74 -30.38 -9.50
C ILE A 4 0.37 -30.38 -10.55
N THR A 5 0.04 -30.14 -11.80
CA THR A 5 1.05 -30.04 -12.86
C THR A 5 1.83 -28.72 -12.72
N LEU A 6 3.11 -28.70 -13.11
CA LEU A 6 3.93 -27.49 -13.10
C LEU A 6 3.25 -26.31 -13.83
N ARG A 7 2.56 -26.58 -14.94
CA ARG A 7 1.78 -25.57 -15.68
C ARG A 7 0.66 -24.95 -14.83
N LYS A 8 -0.09 -25.78 -14.09
CA LYS A 8 -1.15 -25.29 -13.19
C LYS A 8 -0.55 -24.51 -12.01
N ALA A 9 0.56 -24.99 -11.46
CA ALA A 9 1.28 -24.31 -10.38
C ALA A 9 1.78 -22.92 -10.79
N LEU A 10 2.43 -22.82 -11.95
CA LEU A 10 2.91 -21.53 -12.50
C LEU A 10 1.76 -20.59 -12.88
N GLY A 11 0.56 -21.13 -13.18
CA GLY A 11 -0.64 -20.34 -13.42
C GLY A 11 -1.06 -19.47 -12.23
N VAL A 12 -0.73 -19.86 -11.00
CA VAL A 12 -0.96 -19.05 -9.79
C VAL A 12 -0.10 -17.79 -9.79
N LEU A 13 1.11 -17.86 -10.36
CA LEU A 13 2.08 -16.76 -10.40
C LEU A 13 1.91 -15.84 -11.61
N ALA A 14 1.05 -16.19 -12.57
CA ALA A 14 0.85 -15.39 -13.78
C ALA A 14 0.19 -14.04 -13.42
N LYS A 15 0.68 -12.93 -14.00
CA LYS A 15 0.14 -11.56 -13.79
C LYS A 15 -1.36 -11.42 -14.13
N SER A 16 -1.91 -12.30 -14.97
CA SER A 16 -3.33 -12.32 -15.33
C SER A 16 -4.18 -13.20 -14.40
N SER A 17 -3.57 -13.87 -13.44
CA SER A 17 -4.23 -14.78 -12.54
C SER A 17 -5.07 -14.00 -11.53
N SER A 18 -6.28 -14.47 -11.22
CA SER A 18 -7.09 -13.94 -10.10
C SER A 18 -6.39 -14.10 -8.75
N PHE A 19 -5.33 -14.91 -8.68
CA PHE A 19 -4.48 -15.08 -7.51
C PHE A 19 -3.35 -14.04 -7.40
N SER A 20 -3.03 -13.36 -8.50
CA SER A 20 -1.96 -12.35 -8.58
C SER A 20 -2.36 -10.98 -8.03
N VAL A 21 -3.67 -10.75 -7.86
CA VAL A 21 -4.24 -9.56 -7.24
C VAL A 21 -5.08 -9.98 -6.04
N THR A 22 -4.72 -9.50 -4.85
CA THR A 22 -5.47 -9.78 -3.63
C THR A 22 -6.52 -8.70 -3.43
N THR A 23 -7.78 -9.10 -3.59
CA THR A 23 -8.96 -8.33 -3.18
C THR A 23 -9.63 -9.03 -1.99
N VAL A 24 -10.45 -8.31 -1.23
CA VAL A 24 -11.26 -8.93 -0.16
C VAL A 24 -12.24 -9.91 -0.82
N THR A 25 -11.96 -11.21 -0.73
CA THR A 25 -12.82 -12.26 -1.30
C THR A 25 -13.34 -13.18 -0.20
N HIS A 26 -14.61 -13.56 -0.28
CA HIS A 26 -15.25 -14.49 0.65
C HIS A 26 -15.21 -15.95 0.17
N ARG A 27 -14.34 -16.27 -0.81
CA ARG A 27 -14.25 -17.63 -1.37
C ARG A 27 -13.59 -18.60 -0.37
N GLN A 28 -14.00 -19.86 -0.38
CA GLN A 28 -13.29 -20.88 0.38
C GLN A 28 -11.89 -21.07 -0.20
N LYS A 29 -10.89 -21.17 0.68
CA LYS A 29 -9.51 -21.43 0.29
C LYS A 29 -9.38 -22.81 -0.35
N ASP A 30 -8.67 -22.87 -1.47
CA ASP A 30 -8.43 -24.09 -2.24
C ASP A 30 -6.93 -24.48 -2.26
N GLU A 31 -6.60 -25.52 -3.05
CA GLU A 31 -5.22 -25.99 -3.21
C GLU A 31 -4.27 -24.96 -3.85
N PHE A 32 -4.80 -24.00 -4.61
CA PHE A 32 -4.02 -22.92 -5.21
C PHE A 32 -3.74 -21.80 -4.20
N ASP A 33 -4.63 -21.56 -3.22
CA ASP A 33 -4.32 -20.67 -2.09
C ASP A 33 -3.18 -21.24 -1.24
N GLN A 34 -3.20 -22.56 -0.98
CA GLN A 34 -2.11 -23.22 -0.24
C GLN A 34 -0.79 -23.15 -1.01
N LEU A 35 -0.82 -23.36 -2.33
CA LEU A 35 0.36 -23.23 -3.16
C LEU A 35 0.88 -21.77 -3.18
N LYS A 36 -0.01 -20.78 -3.24
CA LYS A 36 0.37 -19.36 -3.16
C LYS A 36 1.06 -19.05 -1.83
N GLU A 37 0.55 -19.58 -0.72
CA GLU A 37 1.18 -19.43 0.60
C GLU A 37 2.58 -20.08 0.64
N GLN A 38 2.77 -21.24 0.01
CA GLN A 38 4.08 -21.92 -0.05
C GLN A 38 5.11 -21.21 -0.93
N LEU A 39 4.65 -20.57 -2.02
CA LEU A 39 5.52 -19.84 -2.95
C LEU A 39 5.80 -18.40 -2.49
N PHE A 40 5.16 -17.96 -1.41
CA PHE A 40 5.30 -16.60 -0.93
C PHE A 40 6.71 -16.35 -0.38
N VAL A 41 7.37 -15.32 -0.91
CA VAL A 41 8.65 -14.82 -0.40
C VAL A 41 8.39 -13.51 0.32
N LYS A 42 8.67 -13.46 1.62
CA LYS A 42 8.52 -12.24 2.42
C LYS A 42 9.54 -11.20 1.96
N GLN A 43 9.04 -10.05 1.51
CA GLN A 43 9.88 -8.93 1.09
C GLN A 43 10.41 -8.18 2.33
N GLU A 44 11.62 -7.62 2.25
CA GLU A 44 12.25 -6.88 3.35
C GLU A 44 11.41 -5.66 3.78
N ILE A 45 10.84 -4.94 2.79
CA ILE A 45 9.94 -3.81 3.01
C ILE A 45 8.76 -4.15 3.90
N GLU A 46 8.21 -5.37 3.83
CA GLU A 46 7.12 -5.80 4.71
C GLU A 46 7.58 -5.88 6.17
N THR A 47 8.79 -6.39 6.38
CA THR A 47 9.35 -6.51 7.72
C THR A 47 9.69 -5.15 8.30
N GLU A 48 10.24 -4.23 7.50
CA GLU A 48 10.49 -2.85 7.92
C GLU A 48 9.19 -2.10 8.22
N LEU A 49 8.19 -2.23 7.35
CA LEU A 49 6.87 -1.65 7.55
C LEU A 49 6.27 -2.15 8.87
N GLN A 50 6.25 -3.46 9.11
CA GLN A 50 5.70 -4.03 10.36
C GLN A 50 6.38 -3.47 11.60
N ARG A 51 7.72 -3.38 11.62
CA ARG A 51 8.45 -2.76 12.75
C ARG A 51 8.06 -1.30 12.94
N TYR A 52 7.83 -0.57 11.85
CA TYR A 52 7.40 0.82 11.92
C TYR A 52 5.96 0.97 12.39
N LEU A 53 5.06 0.08 11.96
CA LEU A 53 3.67 0.05 12.38
C LEU A 53 3.53 -0.18 13.89
N ASP A 54 4.51 -0.74 14.59
CA ASP A 54 4.47 -0.84 16.05
C ASP A 54 4.69 0.52 16.75
N VAL A 55 5.48 1.42 16.14
CA VAL A 55 5.89 2.71 16.73
C VAL A 55 5.19 3.94 16.14
N ALA A 56 4.38 3.77 15.09
CA ALA A 56 3.67 4.88 14.45
C ALA A 56 2.74 5.62 15.43
N LYS A 57 2.65 6.94 15.29
CA LYS A 57 1.86 7.83 16.16
C LYS A 57 0.50 8.19 15.55
N PRO A 58 -0.47 8.63 16.38
CA PRO A 58 -1.70 9.24 15.88
C PRO A 58 -1.44 10.36 14.88
N GLY A 59 -2.30 10.45 13.87
CA GLY A 59 -2.23 11.46 12.81
C GLY A 59 -1.17 11.23 11.74
N GLU A 60 -0.29 10.22 11.87
CA GLU A 60 0.67 9.89 10.82
C GLU A 60 -0.03 9.33 9.57
N ILE A 61 0.54 9.63 8.39
CA ILE A 61 0.17 9.05 7.11
C ILE A 61 1.35 8.23 6.60
N ILE A 62 1.13 6.94 6.44
CA ILE A 62 2.14 5.96 6.05
C ILE A 62 1.83 5.51 4.64
N PHE A 63 2.70 5.88 3.71
CA PHE A 63 2.61 5.52 2.31
C PHE A 63 3.41 4.26 2.04
N LEU A 64 2.75 3.26 1.49
CA LEU A 64 3.36 2.11 0.85
C LEU A 64 3.31 2.34 -0.67
N CYS A 65 4.41 2.89 -1.19
CA CYS A 65 4.59 3.36 -2.56
C CYS A 65 5.18 2.25 -3.44
N GLY A 66 4.71 2.11 -4.67
CA GLY A 66 5.31 1.20 -5.65
C GLY A 66 4.51 1.06 -6.93
N SER A 67 5.03 0.32 -7.88
CA SER A 67 4.45 0.00 -9.18
C SER A 67 3.36 -1.09 -9.12
N SER A 68 2.62 -1.26 -10.22
CA SER A 68 1.60 -2.31 -10.32
C SER A 68 2.25 -3.70 -10.33
N GLY A 69 1.81 -4.58 -9.42
CA GLY A 69 2.35 -5.93 -9.26
C GLY A 69 3.40 -6.10 -8.17
N ASP A 70 3.81 -5.02 -7.48
CA ASP A 70 4.85 -5.10 -6.42
C ASP A 70 4.42 -5.84 -5.15
N GLY A 71 3.11 -6.06 -4.99
CA GLY A 71 2.54 -6.74 -3.81
C GLY A 71 2.00 -5.80 -2.72
N LYS A 72 1.86 -4.48 -3.00
CA LYS A 72 1.27 -3.50 -2.07
C LYS A 72 -0.03 -4.00 -1.40
N SER A 73 -1.01 -4.41 -2.21
CA SER A 73 -2.31 -4.85 -1.71
C SER A 73 -2.21 -6.14 -0.89
N GLU A 74 -1.25 -7.03 -1.19
CA GLU A 74 -0.99 -8.24 -0.40
C GLU A 74 -0.43 -7.88 0.98
N ILE A 75 0.60 -7.02 1.04
CA ILE A 75 1.17 -6.54 2.31
C ILE A 75 0.09 -5.85 3.15
N LEU A 76 -0.70 -4.96 2.54
CA LEU A 76 -1.75 -4.22 3.24
C LEU A 76 -2.88 -5.13 3.72
N THR A 77 -3.31 -6.10 2.93
CA THR A 77 -4.34 -7.07 3.35
C THR A 77 -3.86 -7.86 4.57
N ARG A 78 -2.59 -8.28 4.59
CA ARG A 78 -2.02 -8.97 5.77
C ARG A 78 -1.92 -8.07 6.98
N CYS A 79 -1.47 -6.82 6.81
CA CYS A 79 -1.45 -5.86 7.91
C CYS A 79 -2.87 -5.60 8.44
N GLN A 80 -3.86 -5.44 7.57
CA GLN A 80 -5.26 -5.23 7.94
C GLN A 80 -5.88 -6.46 8.63
N SER A 81 -5.42 -7.66 8.30
CA SER A 81 -5.89 -8.92 8.90
C SER A 81 -5.22 -9.21 10.26
N ASP A 82 -4.11 -8.56 10.58
CA ASP A 82 -3.46 -8.67 11.90
C ASP A 82 -4.26 -7.87 12.94
N PRO A 83 -4.81 -8.51 13.99
CA PRO A 83 -5.61 -7.83 15.01
C PRO A 83 -4.89 -6.67 15.70
N ARG A 84 -3.55 -6.69 15.75
CA ARG A 84 -2.73 -5.61 16.34
C ARG A 84 -2.87 -4.31 15.57
N TYR A 85 -2.93 -4.39 14.24
CA TYR A 85 -2.99 -3.21 13.38
C TYR A 85 -4.44 -2.87 12.98
N GLN A 86 -5.30 -3.88 12.82
CA GLN A 86 -6.71 -3.71 12.43
C GLN A 86 -7.45 -2.70 13.32
N ARG A 87 -7.16 -2.67 14.62
CA ARG A 87 -7.81 -1.77 15.58
C ARG A 87 -7.11 -0.41 15.71
N ARG A 88 -5.88 -0.29 15.22
CA ARG A 88 -5.00 0.86 15.46
C ARG A 88 -4.83 1.75 14.24
N PHE A 89 -5.09 1.23 13.04
CA PHE A 89 -4.85 1.92 11.78
C PHE A 89 -6.11 2.00 10.92
N SER A 90 -6.22 3.08 10.17
CA SER A 90 -7.10 3.17 9.01
C SER A 90 -6.35 2.66 7.78
N PHE A 91 -6.97 1.80 6.97
CA PHE A 91 -6.31 1.18 5.82
C PHE A 91 -6.97 1.59 4.50
N HIS A 92 -6.16 1.95 3.51
CA HIS A 92 -6.59 2.16 2.13
C HIS A 92 -5.71 1.33 1.17
N LEU A 93 -6.23 0.18 0.71
CA LEU A 93 -5.47 -0.81 -0.07
C LEU A 93 -5.18 -0.35 -1.51
N ASP A 94 -6.09 0.44 -2.06
CA ASP A 94 -5.92 1.16 -3.31
C ASP A 94 -6.61 2.51 -3.18
N ALA A 95 -5.85 3.53 -2.82
CA ALA A 95 -6.38 4.86 -2.60
C ALA A 95 -6.78 5.60 -3.89
N THR A 96 -6.72 4.93 -5.04
CA THR A 96 -7.05 5.52 -6.34
C THR A 96 -8.36 5.00 -6.92
N HIS A 97 -8.93 3.94 -6.33
CA HIS A 97 -10.27 3.49 -6.66
C HIS A 97 -11.30 4.37 -5.93
N SER A 98 -11.98 5.23 -6.70
CA SER A 98 -13.12 5.95 -6.18
C SER A 98 -14.35 5.03 -6.04
N PHE A 99 -15.12 5.25 -4.99
CA PHE A 99 -16.40 4.55 -4.79
C PHE A 99 -17.54 5.20 -5.59
N ALA A 100 -17.29 6.34 -6.26
CA ALA A 100 -18.29 7.14 -6.95
C ALA A 100 -18.03 7.22 -8.48
N PRO A 101 -19.05 7.06 -9.35
CA PRO A 101 -18.88 6.96 -10.81
C PRO A 101 -18.24 8.15 -11.55
N ARG A 102 -17.96 9.26 -10.86
CA ARG A 102 -17.42 10.51 -11.45
C ARG A 102 -16.27 11.12 -10.67
N GLN A 103 -15.84 10.48 -9.59
CA GLN A 103 -14.77 11.02 -8.75
C GLN A 103 -13.42 10.60 -9.32
N SER A 104 -12.53 11.56 -9.55
CA SER A 104 -11.16 11.27 -9.97
C SER A 104 -10.35 10.66 -8.82
N ALA A 105 -9.24 10.00 -9.14
CA ALA A 105 -8.33 9.50 -8.10
C ALA A 105 -7.74 10.64 -7.24
N ILE A 106 -7.56 11.84 -7.82
CA ILE A 106 -7.11 13.02 -7.07
C ILE A 106 -8.19 13.47 -6.07
N ASP A 107 -9.45 13.49 -6.49
CA ASP A 107 -10.57 13.82 -5.61
C ASP A 107 -10.71 12.80 -4.47
N ALA A 108 -10.54 11.52 -4.77
CA ALA A 108 -10.56 10.47 -3.74
C ALA A 108 -9.45 10.66 -2.69
N LEU A 109 -8.26 11.07 -3.12
CA LEU A 109 -7.15 11.40 -2.23
C LEU A 109 -7.41 12.69 -1.44
N ASN A 110 -7.99 13.72 -2.07
CA ASN A 110 -8.39 14.94 -1.36
C ASN A 110 -9.38 14.63 -0.24
N ASP A 111 -10.41 13.84 -0.53
CA ASP A 111 -11.39 13.43 0.49
C ASP A 111 -10.74 12.61 1.60
N LEU A 112 -9.85 11.68 1.23
CA LEU A 112 -9.11 10.86 2.19
C LEU A 112 -8.30 11.72 3.17
N PHE A 113 -7.53 12.67 2.65
CA PHE A 113 -6.69 13.53 3.49
C PHE A 113 -7.48 14.61 4.22
N THR A 114 -8.60 15.06 3.66
CA THR A 114 -9.52 15.99 4.36
C THR A 114 -10.12 15.34 5.60
N ASN A 115 -10.43 14.04 5.54
CA ASN A 115 -10.98 13.30 6.67
C ASN A 115 -9.91 12.82 7.68
N HIS A 116 -8.63 13.04 7.39
CA HIS A 116 -7.52 12.62 8.25
C HIS A 116 -6.94 13.80 9.02
N HIS A 117 -6.89 13.69 10.34
CA HIS A 117 -6.45 14.76 11.24
C HIS A 117 -5.44 14.26 12.26
N GLN A 118 -4.81 15.16 13.01
CA GLN A 118 -3.73 14.84 13.96
C GLN A 118 -4.16 13.86 15.08
N GLN A 119 -5.45 13.81 15.42
CA GLN A 119 -6.00 12.91 16.43
C GLN A 119 -6.54 11.60 15.84
N SER A 120 -6.57 11.47 14.50
CA SER A 120 -7.02 10.26 13.84
C SER A 120 -6.05 9.11 14.12
N SER A 121 -6.57 7.88 14.09
CA SER A 121 -5.73 6.68 13.96
C SER A 121 -4.77 6.85 12.79
N PRO A 122 -3.50 6.43 12.89
CA PRO A 122 -2.58 6.52 11.77
C PRO A 122 -3.14 5.84 10.52
N LEU A 123 -2.92 6.48 9.38
CA LEU A 123 -3.45 6.06 8.09
C LEU A 123 -2.37 5.29 7.34
N LEU A 124 -2.65 4.06 6.93
CA LEU A 124 -1.79 3.25 6.08
C LEU A 124 -2.41 3.11 4.68
N ILE A 125 -1.70 3.62 3.68
CA ILE A 125 -2.19 3.76 2.30
C ILE A 125 -1.25 3.05 1.32
N GLY A 126 -1.82 2.17 0.50
CA GLY A 126 -1.18 1.62 -0.70
C GLY A 126 -1.49 2.50 -1.90
N ILE A 127 -0.43 2.96 -2.57
CA ILE A 127 -0.59 3.86 -3.70
C ILE A 127 0.49 3.65 -4.76
N ASN A 128 0.13 3.92 -6.02
CA ASN A 128 1.09 3.95 -7.11
C ASN A 128 1.95 5.23 -7.02
N THR A 129 3.27 5.11 -7.16
CA THR A 129 4.20 6.25 -7.15
C THR A 129 3.83 7.31 -8.20
N GLY A 130 3.37 6.92 -9.38
CA GLY A 130 2.86 7.85 -10.40
C GLY A 130 1.61 8.61 -9.96
N MET A 131 0.76 7.99 -9.15
CA MET A 131 -0.44 8.65 -8.60
C MET A 131 -0.11 9.59 -7.44
N LEU A 132 0.94 9.30 -6.66
CA LEU A 132 1.52 10.26 -5.72
C LEU A 132 2.04 11.50 -6.46
N ALA A 133 2.78 11.32 -7.56
CA ALA A 133 3.28 12.43 -8.37
C ALA A 133 2.13 13.28 -8.95
N ASN A 134 1.02 12.65 -9.37
CA ASN A 134 -0.17 13.37 -9.80
C ASN A 134 -0.78 14.18 -8.65
N PHE A 135 -0.92 13.59 -7.46
CA PHE A 135 -1.47 14.28 -6.30
C PHE A 135 -0.59 15.45 -5.82
N ALA A 136 0.74 15.33 -5.88
CA ALA A 136 1.63 16.42 -5.54
C ALA A 136 1.40 17.65 -6.43
N ARG A 137 1.13 17.44 -7.72
CA ARG A 137 0.85 18.51 -8.70
C ARG A 137 -0.58 19.05 -8.63
N GLU A 138 -1.56 18.17 -8.47
CA GLU A 138 -2.98 18.47 -8.73
C GLU A 138 -3.87 18.43 -7.47
N GLY A 139 -3.35 17.97 -6.33
CA GLY A 139 -4.08 17.92 -5.07
C GLY A 139 -4.50 19.30 -4.56
N ALA A 140 -5.56 19.35 -3.76
CA ALA A 140 -6.12 20.60 -3.27
C ALA A 140 -5.10 21.41 -2.43
N GLU A 141 -5.20 22.74 -2.49
CA GLU A 141 -4.32 23.67 -1.76
C GLU A 141 -4.38 23.49 -0.23
N CYS A 142 -5.51 22.99 0.30
CA CYS A 142 -5.61 22.63 1.72
C CYS A 142 -4.65 21.51 2.14
N HIS A 143 -4.10 20.75 1.19
CA HIS A 143 -3.15 19.65 1.41
C HIS A 143 -1.71 20.01 1.03
N LEU A 144 -1.34 21.30 0.95
CA LEU A 144 0.01 21.76 0.60
C LEU A 144 1.13 21.08 1.40
N ALA A 145 0.92 20.82 2.71
CA ALA A 145 1.91 20.14 3.54
C ALA A 145 2.16 18.69 3.09
N ILE A 146 1.09 17.96 2.72
CA ILE A 146 1.17 16.58 2.21
C ILE A 146 1.80 16.59 0.82
N ARG A 147 1.37 17.51 -0.06
CA ARG A 147 1.92 17.70 -1.41
C ARG A 147 3.43 17.97 -1.36
N SER A 148 3.87 18.89 -0.48
CA SER A 148 5.30 19.18 -0.28
C SER A 148 6.07 18.01 0.33
N ALA A 149 5.44 17.18 1.17
CA ALA A 149 6.06 15.96 1.68
C ALA A 149 6.29 14.95 0.55
N ILE A 150 5.30 14.76 -0.32
CA ILE A 150 5.38 13.88 -1.49
C ILE A 150 6.42 14.39 -2.49
N ASP A 151 6.43 15.68 -2.84
CA ASP A 151 7.41 16.24 -3.78
C ASP A 151 8.84 16.03 -3.29
N SER A 152 9.10 16.21 -1.99
CA SER A 152 10.43 15.97 -1.44
C SER A 152 10.79 14.50 -1.37
N PHE A 153 9.82 13.61 -1.12
CA PHE A 153 10.03 12.17 -1.24
C PHE A 153 10.43 11.79 -2.68
N LEU A 154 9.70 12.29 -3.68
CA LEU A 154 9.97 12.01 -5.10
C LEU A 154 11.29 12.63 -5.61
N SER A 155 11.77 13.67 -4.94
CA SER A 155 13.01 14.38 -5.30
C SER A 155 14.24 13.93 -4.49
N ALA A 156 14.04 13.17 -3.41
CA ALA A 156 15.12 12.72 -2.54
C ALA A 156 16.02 11.71 -3.28
N GLN A 157 17.33 11.89 -3.19
CA GLN A 157 18.30 10.90 -3.68
C GLN A 157 18.48 9.77 -2.65
N GLN A 158 18.86 8.59 -3.14
CA GLN A 158 18.69 7.27 -2.52
C GLN A 158 19.43 6.99 -1.20
N ASP A 159 20.13 7.97 -0.63
CA ASP A 159 21.04 7.81 0.52
C ASP A 159 20.40 8.18 1.88
N GLU A 160 19.13 8.58 1.89
CA GLU A 160 18.43 8.88 3.15
C GLU A 160 17.85 7.62 3.82
N SER A 161 17.85 7.63 5.15
CA SER A 161 17.35 6.53 5.99
C SER A 161 15.92 6.12 5.59
N ARG A 162 15.69 4.83 5.37
CA ARG A 162 14.35 4.28 5.11
C ARG A 162 13.60 4.02 6.42
N PRO A 163 12.29 4.30 6.50
CA PRO A 163 11.47 4.99 5.51
C PRO A 163 11.82 6.50 5.43
N TYR A 164 11.63 7.11 4.25
CA TYR A 164 11.74 8.57 4.11
C TYR A 164 10.65 9.24 4.94
N ARG A 165 11.00 10.27 5.72
CA ARG A 165 10.05 10.96 6.61
C ARG A 165 10.09 12.45 6.41
N LYS A 166 8.90 13.03 6.26
CA LYS A 166 8.75 14.48 6.23
C LYS A 166 7.39 14.87 6.84
N VAL A 167 7.42 15.80 7.80
CA VAL A 167 6.25 16.19 8.59
C VAL A 167 5.63 14.95 9.28
N ASN A 168 4.34 14.66 9.03
CA ASN A 168 3.62 13.51 9.54
C ASN A 168 3.50 12.40 8.48
N CYS A 169 4.28 12.46 7.41
CA CYS A 169 4.26 11.50 6.31
C CYS A 169 5.51 10.61 6.35
N SER A 170 5.29 9.29 6.26
CA SER A 170 6.35 8.28 6.19
C SER A 170 6.17 7.45 4.91
N PHE A 171 7.23 7.30 4.13
CA PHE A 171 7.18 6.68 2.80
C PHE A 171 8.05 5.42 2.75
N PHE A 172 7.40 4.31 2.44
CA PHE A 172 8.01 3.00 2.18
C PHE A 172 7.92 2.73 0.69
N ASP A 173 9.07 2.62 0.02
CA ASP A 173 9.13 2.40 -1.43
C ASP A 173 9.64 0.99 -1.74
N PHE A 174 8.94 0.30 -2.64
CA PHE A 174 9.33 -1.02 -3.16
C PHE A 174 10.53 -0.97 -4.08
N GLU A 175 10.78 0.17 -4.73
CA GLU A 175 11.92 0.31 -5.62
C GLU A 175 13.16 0.71 -4.79
N PRO A 176 14.23 -0.11 -4.72
CA PRO A 176 15.54 0.47 -4.88
C PRO A 176 15.60 0.85 -6.36
N LEU A 177 15.31 2.11 -6.68
CA LEU A 177 15.66 2.57 -8.03
C LEU A 177 17.17 2.30 -8.22
N PRO A 178 17.62 1.85 -9.39
CA PRO A 178 19.04 1.75 -9.68
C PRO A 178 19.76 3.10 -9.51
#